data_AF-A0A350LKB1-F1
#
_entry.id   AF-A0A350LKB1-F1
#
_cell.length_a   1.000
_cell.length_b   1.000
_cell.length_c   1.000
_cell.angle_alpha   90.00
_cell.angle_beta   90.00
_cell.angle_gamma   90.00
#
_symmetry.space_group_name_H-M   'P 1'
#
loop_
_entity.id
_entity.type
_entity.pdbx_description
1 polymer ?
#
loop_
_entity_poly.entity_id
_entity_poly.type
_entity_poly.pdbx_seq_one_letter_code
_entity_poly.pdbx_strand_id
1 'polypeptide(L)'
;GLAVRVIGDITPDRLTIVREADAIWREEIDKLPLEKRPSQYFAALTNMRSVGVMGDERTYDYAIALRAVTTSDFMTAEVTPLPTEIITLAANRIVNEVKHVNRVFFDYTTKPPATIEFE
;
A
#
# COMPACT_ATOMS: atom_id res chain seq x y z
N GLY A 1 -5.08 -13.21 1.81
CA GLY A 1 -3.96 -13.56 0.90
C GLY A 1 -3.81 -12.46 -0.15
N LEU A 2 -2.82 -12.48 -1.05
CA LEU A 2 -2.61 -11.38 -2.00
C LEU A 2 -3.81 -11.07 -2.92
N ALA A 3 -4.70 -12.06 -3.16
CA ALA A 3 -5.91 -11.90 -3.97
C ALA A 3 -6.80 -10.73 -3.51
N VAL A 4 -7.07 -10.59 -2.20
CA VAL A 4 -7.92 -9.51 -1.64
C VAL A 4 -7.23 -8.15 -1.60
N ARG A 5 -5.98 -8.08 -2.07
CA ARG A 5 -5.19 -6.85 -2.20
C ARG A 5 -5.07 -6.38 -3.63
N VAL A 6 -5.74 -7.04 -4.58
CA VAL A 6 -5.81 -6.63 -5.98
C VAL A 6 -7.26 -6.29 -6.28
N ILE A 7 -7.58 -5.00 -6.41
CA ILE A 7 -8.96 -4.57 -6.64
C ILE A 7 -9.39 -4.96 -8.06
N GLY A 8 -10.43 -5.76 -8.20
CA GLY A 8 -10.92 -6.28 -9.49
C GLY A 8 -10.12 -7.49 -10.01
N ASP A 9 -9.90 -7.58 -11.32
CA ASP A 9 -9.38 -8.80 -11.95
C ASP A 9 -8.00 -9.23 -11.45
N ILE A 10 -7.90 -10.49 -11.01
CA ILE A 10 -6.65 -11.07 -10.52
C ILE A 10 -5.89 -11.69 -11.69
N THR A 11 -4.82 -11.03 -12.12
CA THR A 11 -3.92 -11.53 -13.18
C THR A 11 -2.50 -11.75 -12.65
N PRO A 12 -1.68 -12.61 -13.29
CA PRO A 12 -0.29 -12.84 -12.88
C PRO A 12 0.52 -11.55 -12.77
N ASP A 13 0.37 -10.60 -13.71
CA ASP A 13 1.10 -9.34 -13.70
C ASP A 13 0.70 -8.46 -12.51
N ARG A 14 -0.61 -8.35 -12.23
CA ARG A 14 -1.13 -7.60 -11.08
C ARG A 14 -0.70 -8.22 -9.75
N LEU A 15 -0.64 -9.55 -9.69
CA LEU A 15 -0.11 -10.27 -8.53
C LEU A 15 1.39 -10.01 -8.32
N THR A 16 2.16 -9.85 -9.39
CA THR A 16 3.59 -9.47 -9.29
C THR A 16 3.72 -8.05 -8.75
N ILE A 17 2.99 -7.08 -9.31
CA ILE A 17 3.00 -5.68 -8.86
C ILE A 17 2.69 -5.57 -7.36
N VAL A 18 1.57 -6.15 -6.91
CA VAL A 18 1.17 -6.03 -5.50
C VAL A 18 2.15 -6.75 -4.58
N ARG A 19 2.76 -7.86 -5.01
CA ARG A 19 3.73 -8.61 -4.19
C ARG A 19 5.01 -7.82 -3.97
N GLU A 20 5.53 -7.18 -5.01
CA GLU A 20 6.74 -6.35 -4.91
C GLU A 20 6.46 -5.10 -4.07
N ALA A 21 5.33 -4.42 -4.30
CA ALA A 21 4.94 -3.24 -3.51
C ALA A 21 4.71 -3.59 -2.02
N ASP A 22 4.05 -4.71 -1.74
CA ASP A 22 3.81 -5.18 -0.37
C ASP A 22 5.11 -5.56 0.34
N ALA A 23 6.06 -6.17 -0.37
CA ALA A 23 7.37 -6.50 0.18
C ALA A 23 8.12 -5.23 0.64
N ILE A 24 8.16 -4.19 -0.20
CA ILE A 24 8.78 -2.90 0.15
C ILE A 24 8.08 -2.27 1.35
N TRP A 25 6.75 -2.20 1.32
CA TRP A 25 5.99 -1.59 2.42
C TRP A 25 6.24 -2.29 3.75
N ARG A 26 6.20 -3.63 3.75
CA ARG A 26 6.44 -4.42 4.96
C ARG A 26 7.88 -4.27 5.43
N GLU A 27 8.86 -4.24 4.54
CA GLU A 27 10.26 -4.01 4.88
C GLU A 27 10.46 -2.67 5.62
N GLU A 28 9.84 -1.59 5.13
CA GLU A 28 9.97 -0.27 5.79
C GLU A 28 9.26 -0.21 7.15
N ILE A 29 8.08 -0.82 7.28
CA ILE A 29 7.40 -0.93 8.57
C ILE A 29 8.17 -1.82 9.56
N ASP A 30 8.79 -2.89 9.07
CA ASP A 30 9.54 -3.82 9.89
C ASP A 30 10.88 -3.25 10.40
N LYS A 31 11.26 -2.05 9.98
CA LYS A 31 12.37 -1.29 10.60
C LYS A 31 11.94 -0.56 11.88
N LEU A 32 10.64 -0.43 12.14
CA LEU A 32 10.14 0.19 13.36
C LEU A 32 10.34 -0.72 14.58
N PRO A 33 10.51 -0.14 15.78
CA PRO A 33 10.38 -0.87 17.03
C PRO A 33 9.03 -1.59 17.10
N LEU A 34 9.01 -2.79 17.68
CA LEU A 34 7.84 -3.69 17.68
C LEU A 34 6.60 -3.01 18.28
N GLU A 35 6.78 -2.21 19.33
CA GLU A 35 5.73 -1.47 20.01
C GLU A 35 5.11 -0.34 19.18
N LYS A 36 5.78 0.07 18.10
CA LYS A 36 5.31 1.09 17.15
C LYS A 36 4.75 0.49 15.86
N ARG A 37 4.78 -0.83 15.69
CA ARG A 37 4.27 -1.48 14.48
C ARG A 37 2.74 -1.55 14.50
N PRO A 38 2.09 -1.30 13.36
CA PRO A 38 0.64 -1.54 13.21
C PRO A 38 0.28 -3.01 13.49
N SER A 39 -0.95 -3.27 13.94
CA SER A 39 -1.49 -4.63 14.05
C SER A 39 -1.58 -5.30 12.68
N GLN A 40 -1.92 -4.53 11.64
CA GLN A 40 -1.95 -4.99 10.27
C GLN A 40 -1.48 -3.89 9.31
N TYR A 41 -0.63 -4.27 8.37
CA TYR A 41 -0.07 -3.37 7.36
C TYR A 41 0.21 -4.13 6.07
N PHE A 42 -0.16 -3.53 4.94
CA PHE A 42 0.01 -4.11 3.61
C PHE A 42 -0.13 -3.05 2.51
N ALA A 43 0.33 -3.39 1.31
CA ALA A 43 0.06 -2.63 0.09
C ALA A 43 -1.05 -3.33 -0.72
N ALA A 44 -1.95 -2.54 -1.30
CA ALA A 44 -2.99 -3.02 -2.22
C ALA A 44 -2.87 -2.32 -3.57
N LEU A 45 -3.07 -3.08 -4.66
CA LEU A 45 -3.13 -2.57 -6.01
C LEU A 45 -4.54 -2.09 -6.33
N THR A 46 -4.68 -0.79 -6.55
CA THR A 46 -5.96 -0.20 -6.92
C THR A 46 -6.35 -0.57 -8.36
N ASN A 47 -7.63 -0.36 -8.70
CA ASN A 47 -8.10 -0.39 -10.08
C ASN A 47 -7.92 0.96 -10.81
N MET A 48 -7.28 1.94 -10.15
CA MET A 48 -7.03 3.25 -10.71
C MET A 48 -5.74 3.25 -11.53
N ARG A 49 -5.77 3.95 -12.65
CA ARG A 49 -4.57 4.36 -13.39
C ARG A 49 -4.43 5.87 -13.38
N SER A 50 -3.19 6.34 -13.37
CA SER A 50 -2.91 7.77 -13.26
C SER A 50 -1.78 8.18 -14.20
N VAL A 51 -1.75 9.47 -14.54
CA VAL A 51 -0.62 10.03 -15.28
C VAL A 51 0.55 10.23 -14.31
N GLY A 52 1.73 9.80 -14.74
CA GLY A 52 3.01 10.02 -14.09
C GLY A 52 4.06 10.53 -15.07
N VAL A 53 5.24 10.83 -14.56
CA VAL A 53 6.42 11.16 -15.37
C VAL A 53 7.55 10.26 -14.88
N MET A 54 8.13 9.48 -15.77
CA MET A 54 9.25 8.57 -15.49
C MET A 54 10.33 8.84 -16.53
N GLY A 55 11.48 9.35 -16.10
CA GLY A 55 12.44 9.96 -17.03
C GLY A 55 11.84 11.21 -17.68
N ASP A 56 11.94 11.30 -19.00
CA ASP A 56 11.36 12.41 -19.79
C ASP A 56 10.01 12.06 -20.45
N GLU A 57 9.45 10.89 -20.14
CA GLU A 57 8.20 10.41 -20.75
C GLU A 57 7.02 10.41 -19.76
N ARG A 58 5.82 10.65 -20.30
CA ARG A 58 4.57 10.51 -19.55
C ARG A 58 4.18 9.04 -19.50
N THR A 59 3.84 8.55 -18.30
CA THR A 59 3.36 7.18 -18.08
C THR A 59 1.88 7.17 -17.70
N TYR A 60 1.21 6.05 -17.97
CA TYR A 60 -0.16 5.80 -17.52
C TYR A 60 -0.26 4.42 -16.88
N ASP A 61 0.05 4.38 -15.58
CA ASP A 61 0.26 3.16 -14.80
C ASP A 61 -0.60 3.14 -13.53
N TYR A 62 -0.51 2.05 -12.76
CA TYR A 62 -1.35 1.81 -11.61
C TYR A 62 -0.97 2.63 -10.39
N ALA A 63 -1.93 2.75 -9.46
CA ALA A 63 -1.71 3.29 -8.13
C ALA A 63 -1.75 2.19 -7.05
N ILE A 64 -0.85 2.30 -6.06
CA ILE A 64 -0.83 1.48 -4.85
C ILE A 64 -1.49 2.24 -3.69
N ALA A 65 -2.27 1.56 -2.87
CA ALA A 65 -2.75 2.06 -1.59
C ALA A 65 -1.99 1.36 -0.45
N LEU A 66 -1.34 2.14 0.41
CA LEU A 66 -0.70 1.67 1.62
C LEU A 66 -1.72 1.67 2.77
N ARG A 67 -1.77 0.56 3.50
CA ARG A 67 -2.63 0.39 4.67
C ARG A 67 -1.76 0.09 5.89
N ALA A 68 -2.08 0.75 7.01
CA ALA A 68 -1.53 0.46 8.34
C ALA A 68 -2.55 0.83 9.41
N VAL A 69 -2.99 -0.18 10.17
CA VAL A 69 -4.01 -0.01 11.21
C VAL A 69 -3.64 -0.75 12.49
N THR A 70 -4.10 -0.20 13.61
CA THR A 70 -4.02 -0.83 14.93
C THR A 70 -5.43 -1.20 15.39
N THR A 71 -5.59 -2.42 15.89
CA THR A 71 -6.87 -2.93 16.40
C THR A 71 -6.66 -3.75 17.67
N SER A 72 -7.61 -3.65 18.60
CA SER A 72 -7.66 -4.44 19.83
C SER A 72 -8.72 -5.52 19.83
N ASP A 73 -9.75 -5.42 18.97
CA ASP A 73 -10.96 -6.26 19.03
C ASP A 73 -11.48 -6.74 17.67
N PHE A 74 -10.76 -6.48 16.58
CA PHE A 74 -11.12 -6.79 15.18
C PHE A 74 -12.41 -6.12 14.67
N MET A 75 -13.21 -5.50 15.53
CA MET A 75 -14.45 -4.80 15.17
C MET A 75 -14.18 -3.34 14.83
N THR A 76 -13.19 -2.74 15.50
CA THR A 76 -12.71 -1.39 15.24
C THR A 76 -11.24 -1.39 14.85
N ALA A 77 -10.81 -0.43 14.03
CA ALA A 77 -9.41 -0.23 13.72
C ALA A 77 -9.12 1.26 13.49
N GLU A 78 -8.11 1.74 14.20
CA GLU A 78 -7.58 3.09 14.04
C GLU A 78 -6.43 3.07 13.04
N VAL A 79 -6.29 4.16 12.28
CA VAL A 79 -5.12 4.34 11.42
C VAL A 79 -3.90 4.48 12.31
N THR A 80 -2.87 3.69 12.07
CA THR A 80 -1.62 3.82 12.83
C THR A 80 -0.90 5.10 12.37
N PRO A 81 -0.63 6.07 13.27
CA PRO A 81 0.09 7.28 12.90
C PRO A 81 1.57 6.93 12.71
N LEU A 82 1.96 6.76 11.45
CA LEU A 82 3.33 6.46 11.08
C LEU A 82 4.11 7.75 10.82
N PRO A 83 5.43 7.78 11.08
CA PRO A 83 6.28 8.88 10.64
C PRO A 83 6.14 9.10 9.13
N THR A 84 5.88 10.33 8.72
CA THR A 84 5.72 10.71 7.30
C THR A 84 6.91 10.29 6.46
N GLU A 85 8.10 10.26 7.06
CA GLU A 85 9.35 9.85 6.43
C GLU A 85 9.31 8.39 5.98
N ILE A 86 8.69 7.49 6.76
CA ILE A 86 8.56 6.06 6.42
C ILE A 86 7.59 5.90 5.26
N ILE A 87 6.45 6.60 5.30
CA ILE A 87 5.45 6.56 4.22
C ILE A 87 6.09 7.09 2.92
N THR A 88 6.80 8.21 3.00
CA THR A 88 7.44 8.85 1.84
C THR A 88 8.58 7.99 1.27
N LEU A 89 9.39 7.38 2.14
CA LEU A 89 10.46 6.46 1.72
C LEU A 89 9.88 5.25 1.00
N ALA A 90 8.88 4.59 1.57
CA ALA A 90 8.21 3.46 0.95
C ALA A 90 7.57 3.84 -0.38
N ALA A 91 6.88 4.98 -0.45
CA ALA A 91 6.27 5.46 -1.69
C ALA A 91 7.32 5.70 -2.80
N ASN A 92 8.44 6.33 -2.47
CA ASN A 92 9.54 6.55 -3.40
C ASN A 92 10.17 5.23 -3.87
N ARG A 93 10.41 4.29 -2.96
CA ARG A 93 10.92 2.97 -3.31
C ARG A 93 9.96 2.23 -4.24
N ILE A 94 8.66 2.21 -3.92
CA ILE A 94 7.63 1.54 -4.73
C ILE A 94 7.60 2.12 -6.15
N VAL A 95 7.58 3.45 -6.32
CA VAL A 95 7.54 4.06 -7.66
C VAL A 95 8.82 3.80 -8.46
N ASN A 96 9.98 3.72 -7.81
CA ASN A 96 11.26 3.52 -8.50
C ASN A 96 11.62 2.05 -8.75
N GLU A 97 11.20 1.14 -7.88
CA GLU A 97 11.59 -0.28 -7.90
C GLU A 97 10.52 -1.17 -8.55
N VAL A 98 9.23 -0.82 -8.45
CA VAL A 98 8.12 -1.65 -8.93
C VAL A 98 7.63 -1.17 -10.29
N LYS A 99 7.73 -2.03 -11.30
CA LYS A 99 7.24 -1.71 -12.65
C LYS A 99 5.72 -1.54 -12.66
N HIS A 100 5.23 -0.68 -13.55
CA HIS A 100 3.81 -0.37 -13.73
C HIS A 100 3.11 0.29 -12.53
N VAL A 101 3.88 0.94 -11.66
CA VAL A 101 3.37 1.80 -10.58
C VAL A 101 3.95 3.19 -10.74
N ASN A 102 3.08 4.20 -10.74
CA ASN A 102 3.51 5.60 -10.82
C ASN A 102 2.87 6.49 -9.76
N ARG A 103 2.09 5.91 -8.86
CA ARG A 103 1.40 6.63 -7.80
C ARG A 103 1.21 5.76 -6.57
N VAL A 104 1.32 6.37 -5.40
CA VAL A 104 1.10 5.72 -4.12
C VAL A 104 0.19 6.62 -3.28
N PHE A 105 -0.77 6.02 -2.60
CA PHE A 105 -1.65 6.64 -1.62
C PHE A 105 -1.45 5.99 -0.26
N PHE A 106 -1.84 6.69 0.80
CA PHE A 106 -1.96 6.11 2.14
C PHE A 106 -3.41 6.24 2.59
N ASP A 107 -4.00 5.13 3.05
CA ASP A 107 -5.40 5.10 3.49
C ASP A 107 -5.55 5.53 4.96
N TYR A 108 -6.08 6.74 5.14
CA TYR A 108 -6.39 7.34 6.43
C TYR A 108 -7.82 7.08 6.93
N THR A 109 -8.52 6.07 6.38
CA THR A 109 -9.92 5.77 6.76
C THR A 109 -9.98 4.75 7.91
N THR A 110 -10.65 5.08 9.01
CA THR A 110 -10.84 4.16 10.15
C THR A 110 -11.85 3.06 9.83
N LYS A 111 -11.83 1.98 10.63
CA LYS A 111 -12.91 0.99 10.68
C LYS A 111 -13.70 1.20 11.97
N PRO A 112 -15.01 1.52 11.91
CA PRO A 112 -15.80 1.97 10.74
C PRO A 112 -15.42 3.40 10.27
N PRO A 113 -15.84 3.85 9.06
CA PRO A 113 -16.79 3.23 8.14
C PRO A 113 -16.19 2.21 7.15
N ALA A 114 -14.86 2.19 6.99
CA ALA A 114 -14.20 1.28 6.07
C ALA A 114 -14.00 -0.11 6.69
N THR A 115 -13.52 -1.05 5.87
CA THR A 115 -12.91 -2.30 6.31
C THR A 115 -11.39 -2.15 6.45
N ILE A 116 -10.72 -3.18 6.98
CA ILE A 116 -9.25 -3.20 6.98
C ILE A 116 -8.72 -3.50 5.57
N GLU A 117 -9.28 -4.54 4.94
CA GLU A 117 -9.00 -4.94 3.55
C GLU A 117 -9.75 -4.05 2.55
N PHE A 118 -9.31 -4.09 1.30
CA PHE A 118 -9.92 -3.35 0.18
C PHE A 118 -10.98 -4.17 -0.57
N GLU A 119 -10.93 -5.51 -0.51
CA GLU A 119 -11.92 -6.45 -1.04
C GLU A 119 -12.09 -7.67 -0.11
#